data_AF-A0AAU8IH78-F1
#
_entry.id   AF-A0AAU8IH78-F1
#
_cell.length_a   1.000
_cell.length_b   1.000
_cell.length_c   1.000
_cell.angle_alpha   90.00
_cell.angle_beta   90.00
_cell.angle_gamma   90.00
#
_symmetry.space_group_name_H-M   'P 1'
#
loop_
_entity.id
_entity.type
_entity.pdbx_description
1 polymer ?
#
loop_
_entity_poly.entity_id
_entity_poly.type
_entity_poly.pdbx_seq_one_letter_code
_entity_poly.pdbx_strand_id
1 'polypeptide(L)'
;MSDPFLGYFHANGRDYYVRQYRDMRESIKLDELSPASFDQYAAGCGFLLARAHAQSPNAAWIRGYTGKSEKFDESLVAWAKAYADQVRADFEQFIKA
;
A
#
# COMPACT_ATOMS: atom_id res chain seq x y z
N MET A 1 -19.65 12.78 -22.46
CA MET A 1 -19.74 12.68 -21.00
C MET A 1 -18.46 13.30 -20.45
N SER A 2 -18.55 14.42 -19.73
CA SER A 2 -17.39 15.02 -19.06
C SER A 2 -16.90 14.06 -17.94
N ASP A 3 -15.59 13.96 -17.69
CA ASP A 3 -15.05 13.17 -16.58
C ASP A 3 -15.63 13.72 -15.26
N PRO A 4 -16.48 12.97 -14.54
CA PRO A 4 -17.12 13.45 -13.32
C PRO A 4 -16.13 13.71 -12.18
N PHE A 5 -14.89 13.24 -12.29
CA PHE A 5 -13.83 13.47 -11.32
C PHE A 5 -12.97 14.71 -11.66
N LEU A 6 -13.22 15.39 -12.78
CA LEU A 6 -12.46 16.57 -13.20
C LEU A 6 -13.12 17.85 -12.66
N GLY A 7 -12.37 18.59 -11.83
CA GLY A 7 -12.74 19.90 -11.31
C GLY A 7 -11.72 20.97 -11.68
N TYR A 8 -11.97 22.20 -11.22
CA TYR A 8 -11.04 23.34 -11.35
C TYR A 8 -10.78 23.97 -9.98
N PHE A 9 -9.58 24.52 -9.79
CA PHE A 9 -9.22 25.28 -8.62
C PHE A 9 -8.31 26.45 -9.00
N HIS A 10 -8.57 27.62 -8.42
CA HIS A 10 -7.75 28.83 -8.62
C HIS A 10 -6.96 29.14 -7.34
N ALA A 11 -5.64 29.28 -7.45
CA ALA A 11 -4.79 29.71 -6.36
C ALA A 11 -3.57 30.48 -6.85
N ASN A 12 -3.16 31.49 -6.07
CA ASN A 12 -1.97 32.31 -6.35
C ASN A 12 -1.97 32.91 -7.78
N GLY A 13 -3.13 33.31 -8.29
CA GLY A 13 -3.27 33.87 -9.63
C GLY A 13 -3.13 32.85 -10.76
N ARG A 14 -3.27 31.55 -10.49
CA ARG A 14 -3.17 30.47 -11.47
C ARG A 14 -4.37 29.54 -11.39
N ASP A 15 -4.80 29.07 -12.57
CA ASP A 15 -5.86 28.07 -12.71
C ASP A 15 -5.27 26.67 -12.85
N TYR A 16 -5.85 25.72 -12.13
CA TYR A 16 -5.45 24.32 -12.13
C TYR A 16 -6.62 23.44 -12.50
N TYR A 17 -6.37 22.47 -13.38
CA TYR A 17 -7.23 21.30 -13.50
C TYR A 17 -6.86 20.33 -12.39
N VAL A 18 -7.84 19.96 -11.57
CA VAL A 18 -7.68 19.00 -10.49
C VAL A 18 -8.57 17.81 -10.77
N ARG A 19 -8.06 16.60 -10.53
CA ARG A 19 -8.82 15.37 -10.70
C ARG A 19 -8.92 14.68 -9.36
N GLN A 20 -10.13 14.37 -8.92
CA GLN A 20 -10.33 13.54 -7.75
C GLN A 20 -9.71 12.17 -8.03
N TYR A 21 -8.74 11.79 -7.20
CA TYR A 21 -8.17 10.46 -7.26
C TYR A 21 -9.28 9.45 -6.96
N ARG A 22 -9.40 8.41 -7.80
CA ARG A 22 -10.31 7.28 -7.52
C ARG A 22 -9.75 6.50 -6.35
N ASP A 23 -10.04 6.99 -5.15
CA ASP A 23 -9.76 6.30 -3.91
C ASP A 23 -10.85 5.23 -3.73
N MET A 24 -10.54 4.02 -4.16
CA MET A 24 -11.40 2.86 -3.94
C MET A 24 -11.27 2.48 -2.46
N ARG A 25 -12.09 3.09 -1.60
CA ARG A 25 -12.10 2.84 -0.15
C ARG A 25 -12.88 1.60 0.27
N GLU A 26 -13.31 0.78 -0.68
CA GLU A 26 -14.00 -0.46 -0.35
C GLU A 26 -12.96 -1.50 0.05
N SER A 27 -12.82 -1.70 1.37
CA SER A 27 -11.97 -2.73 1.95
C SER A 27 -12.69 -4.07 1.95
N ILE A 28 -11.94 -5.15 1.75
CA ILE A 28 -12.47 -6.50 1.96
C ILE A 28 -12.70 -6.72 3.46
N LYS A 29 -13.81 -7.37 3.80
CA LYS A 29 -14.08 -7.88 5.13
C LYS A 29 -13.26 -9.16 5.36
N LEU A 30 -12.11 -9.01 6.00
CA LEU A 30 -11.15 -10.10 6.18
C LEU A 30 -11.70 -11.22 7.08
N ASP A 31 -12.62 -10.88 7.98
CA ASP A 31 -13.33 -11.78 8.89
C ASP A 31 -14.33 -12.71 8.18
N GLU A 32 -14.77 -12.36 6.97
CA GLU A 32 -15.66 -13.17 6.15
C GLU A 32 -14.90 -14.13 5.21
N LEU A 33 -13.56 -14.03 5.13
CA LEU A 33 -12.74 -14.88 4.25
C LEU A 33 -12.43 -16.22 4.90
N SER A 34 -12.54 -17.30 4.12
CA SER A 34 -11.94 -18.59 4.49
C SER A 34 -10.41 -18.46 4.54
N PRO A 35 -9.69 -19.30 5.31
CA PRO A 35 -8.22 -19.28 5.34
C PRO A 35 -7.59 -19.37 3.94
N ALA A 36 -8.11 -20.25 3.07
CA ALA A 36 -7.62 -20.38 1.71
C ALA A 36 -7.88 -19.13 0.85
N SER A 37 -9.04 -18.48 1.03
CA SER A 37 -9.35 -17.22 0.35
C SER A 37 -8.46 -16.08 0.84
N PHE A 38 -8.15 -16.06 2.14
CA PHE A 38 -7.24 -15.09 2.74
C PHE A 38 -5.82 -15.23 2.19
N ASP A 39 -5.30 -16.46 2.07
CA ASP A 39 -3.99 -16.71 1.49
C ASP A 39 -3.89 -16.22 0.03
N GLN A 40 -4.92 -16.51 -0.77
CA GLN A 40 -5.00 -16.03 -2.15
C GLN A 40 -5.07 -14.49 -2.22
N TYR A 41 -5.85 -13.88 -1.32
CA TYR A 41 -5.95 -12.43 -1.24
C TYR A 41 -4.60 -11.79 -0.88
N ALA A 42 -3.93 -12.29 0.16
CA ALA A 42 -2.62 -11.81 0.58
C ALA A 42 -1.57 -11.96 -0.54
N ALA A 43 -1.56 -13.08 -1.24
CA ALA A 43 -0.70 -13.30 -2.40
C ALA A 43 -0.99 -12.30 -3.54
N GLY A 44 -2.26 -12.03 -3.82
CA GLY A 44 -2.68 -11.02 -4.79
C GLY A 44 -2.22 -9.62 -4.43
N CYS A 45 -2.37 -9.21 -3.17
CA CYS A 45 -1.87 -7.93 -2.65
C CYS A 45 -0.34 -7.83 -2.81
N GLY A 46 0.39 -8.88 -2.41
CA GLY A 46 1.84 -8.94 -2.55
C GLY A 46 2.28 -8.79 -4.01
N PHE A 47 1.62 -9.48 -4.94
CA PHE A 47 1.92 -9.38 -6.37
C PHE A 47 1.66 -7.97 -6.93
N LEU A 48 0.53 -7.35 -6.57
CA LEU A 48 0.21 -5.99 -7.02
C LEU A 48 1.22 -4.97 -6.50
N LEU A 49 1.62 -5.08 -5.23
CA LEU A 49 2.65 -4.24 -4.62
C LEU A 49 4.01 -4.43 -5.32
N ALA A 50 4.43 -5.68 -5.52
CA ALA A 50 5.67 -5.99 -6.22
C ALA A 50 5.69 -5.39 -7.62
N ARG A 51 4.59 -5.50 -8.38
CA ARG A 51 4.45 -4.91 -9.71
C ARG A 51 4.55 -3.39 -9.69
N ALA A 52 3.91 -2.73 -8.72
CA ALA A 52 3.99 -1.28 -8.56
C ALA A 52 5.43 -0.84 -8.21
N HIS A 53 6.09 -1.51 -7.28
CA HIS A 53 7.48 -1.22 -6.91
C HIS A 53 8.46 -1.44 -8.06
N ALA A 54 8.24 -2.45 -8.90
CA ALA A 54 9.07 -2.72 -10.07
C ALA A 54 9.06 -1.57 -11.11
N GLN A 55 8.04 -0.71 -11.09
CA GLN A 55 7.94 0.47 -11.97
C GLN A 55 8.70 1.69 -11.41
N SER A 56 9.27 1.61 -10.20
CA SER A 56 10.08 2.68 -9.63
C SER A 56 11.35 2.92 -10.46
N PRO A 57 11.73 4.18 -10.74
CA PRO A 57 12.98 4.50 -11.43
C PRO A 57 14.23 3.89 -10.76
N ASN A 58 14.17 3.66 -9.44
CA ASN A 58 15.28 3.13 -8.66
C ASN A 58 15.23 1.60 -8.49
N ALA A 59 14.29 0.89 -9.13
CA ALA A 59 14.12 -0.54 -8.95
C ALA A 59 15.41 -1.34 -9.25
N ALA A 60 16.15 -0.96 -10.30
CA ALA A 60 17.41 -1.62 -10.65
C ALA A 60 18.50 -1.44 -9.57
N TRP A 61 18.59 -0.25 -8.97
CA TRP A 61 19.54 0.04 -7.89
C TRP A 61 19.21 -0.76 -6.62
N ILE A 62 17.94 -0.78 -6.24
CA ILE A 62 17.46 -1.54 -5.08
C ILE A 62 17.73 -3.02 -5.28
N ARG A 63 17.42 -3.57 -6.47
CA ARG A 63 17.70 -4.97 -6.81
C ARG A 63 19.19 -5.31 -6.75
N GLY A 64 20.06 -4.38 -7.17
CA GLY A 64 21.51 -4.55 -7.06
C GLY A 64 21.98 -4.60 -5.61
N TYR A 65 21.41 -3.73 -4.75
CA TYR A 65 21.72 -3.68 -3.33
C TYR A 65 21.26 -4.92 -2.56
N THR A 66 20.05 -5.43 -2.82
CA THR A 66 19.50 -6.60 -2.13
C THR A 66 20.19 -7.91 -2.55
N GLY A 67 20.76 -7.95 -3.76
CA GLY A 67 21.51 -9.11 -4.25
C GLY A 67 20.60 -10.30 -4.60
N LYS A 68 21.09 -11.51 -4.35
CA LYS A 68 20.39 -12.78 -4.69
C LYS A 68 20.06 -13.66 -3.48
N SER A 69 20.37 -13.21 -2.26
CA SER A 69 20.10 -13.98 -1.05
C SER A 69 18.71 -13.66 -0.49
N GLU A 70 18.15 -14.60 0.27
CA GLU A 70 16.85 -14.45 0.95
C GLU A 70 16.89 -13.48 2.16
N LYS A 71 18.06 -12.97 2.55
CA LYS A 71 18.24 -12.07 3.70
C LYS A 71 17.32 -10.86 3.70
N PHE A 72 17.09 -10.27 2.51
CA PHE A 72 16.19 -9.13 2.38
C PHE A 72 14.74 -9.53 2.69
N ASP A 73 14.30 -10.66 2.13
CA ASP A 73 12.95 -11.17 2.31
C ASP A 73 12.70 -11.54 3.78
N GLU A 74 13.64 -12.24 4.41
CA GLU A 74 13.60 -12.57 5.84
C GLU A 74 13.51 -11.31 6.72
N SER A 75 14.35 -10.31 6.43
CA SER A 75 14.36 -9.04 7.17
C SER A 75 13.05 -8.27 7.00
N LEU A 76 12.47 -8.28 5.79
CA LEU A 76 11.21 -7.62 5.51
C LEU A 76 10.04 -8.31 6.23
N VAL A 77 10.03 -9.64 6.29
CA VAL A 77 9.04 -10.41 7.07
C VAL A 77 9.18 -10.14 8.56
N ALA A 78 10.41 -10.10 9.08
CA ALA A 78 10.67 -9.79 10.49
C ALA A 78 10.19 -8.37 10.83
N TRP A 79 10.51 -7.39 9.98
CA TRP A 79 10.04 -6.02 10.13
C TRP A 79 8.51 -5.92 10.09
N ALA A 80 7.85 -6.60 9.13
CA ALA A 80 6.39 -6.57 9.00
C ALA A 80 5.68 -7.11 10.25
N LYS A 81 6.21 -8.18 10.86
CA LYS A 81 5.70 -8.71 12.13
C LYS A 81 5.86 -7.71 13.27
N ALA A 82 7.07 -7.16 13.43
CA ALA A 82 7.34 -6.16 14.47
C ALA A 82 6.46 -4.91 14.31
N TYR A 83 6.24 -4.47 13.08
CA TYR A 83 5.37 -3.34 12.78
C TYR A 83 3.90 -3.65 13.10
N ALA A 84 3.41 -4.85 12.79
CA ALA A 84 2.06 -5.25 13.16
C ALA A 84 1.84 -5.25 14.68
N ASP A 85 2.85 -5.67 15.44
CA ASP A 85 2.80 -5.62 16.91
C ASP A 85 2.81 -4.17 17.43
N GLN A 86 3.63 -3.30 16.84
CA GLN A 86 3.63 -1.87 17.17
C GLN A 86 2.27 -1.23 16.89
N VAL A 87 1.68 -1.46 15.72
CA VAL A 87 0.36 -0.93 15.36
C VAL A 87 -0.72 -1.39 16.34
N ARG A 88 -0.66 -2.65 16.81
CA ARG A 88 -1.58 -3.16 17.83
C ARG A 88 -1.40 -2.42 19.16
N ALA A 89 -0.16 -2.25 19.62
CA ALA A 89 0.14 -1.53 20.85
C ALA A 89 -0.32 -0.06 20.79
N ASP A 90 -0.07 0.60 19.66
CA ASP A 90 -0.51 1.99 19.43
C ASP A 90 -2.04 2.10 19.45
N PHE A 91 -2.74 1.15 18.84
CA PHE A 91 -4.20 1.10 18.87
C PHE A 91 -4.74 0.87 20.29
N GLU A 92 -4.13 -0.04 21.05
CA GLU A 92 -4.48 -0.27 22.45
C GLU A 92 -4.24 0.96 23.33
N GLN A 93 -3.23 1.78 23.03
CA GLN A 93 -3.01 3.05 23.71
C GLN A 93 -4.05 4.08 23.29
N PHE A 94 -4.38 4.16 22.01
CA PHE A 94 -5.37 5.08 21.46
C PHE A 94 -6.75 4.90 22.10
N ILE A 95 -7.23 3.66 22.26
CA ILE A 95 -8.55 3.38 22.85
C ILE A 95 -8.64 3.64 24.36
N LYS A 96 -7.51 3.86 25.04
CA LYS A 96 -7.45 4.19 26.48
C LYS A 96 -7.44 5.70 26.74
N ALA A 97 -7.14 6.51 25.72
CA ALA A 97 -7.11 7.97 25.78
C ALA A 97 -8.52 8.55 25.58
#